data_AF-A0A2H9TEP1-F1
#
_entry.id   AF-A0A2H9TEP1-F1
#
_cell.length_a   1.000
_cell.length_b   1.000
_cell.length_c   1.000
_cell.angle_alpha   90.00
_cell.angle_beta   90.00
_cell.angle_gamma   90.00
#
_symmetry.space_group_name_H-M   'P 1'
#
loop_
_entity.id
_entity.type
_entity.pdbx_description
1 polymer ?
#
loop_
_entity_poly.entity_id
_entity_poly.type
_entity_poly.pdbx_seq_one_letter_code
_entity_poly.pdbx_strand_id
1 'polypeptide(L)'
;MRLKNKSPVYFWLIASLFLILKLTQMRFKFSDGFTYMYMGKLILGGLIPYKDFFFASPPLQSYVLAFFEIFIGNKILLLKLIPIFAAIGSAFFIYSFVKEKFGELQGLTASILFLFSFLVLLTTDYSTGINLTIFFILGAIYFIEKDKPFLAGIFAGLALLTRLYAPFPLAGILVYLFFYKREKLLKFIYGILVVFLPVSLIFQIISNSNYLNQIFFFRLNLISGIGLSKWSVFKFFVLGDLVLIFLSALYFLFNKEKKKLILPILATSFSLILYIIYSDVYYLYFGLIIGFLAIFSTRFIFEFENSKNFKIILVVFLILFILLNSTIYILNYASASNIPFSNEISNFVITNSNSEDTIYGSFEITPLVAILSGRKLAGNIADSNPKNIMTSEFTMKEVEEKIYGVKFIIGKGNVLADGKLTNFDASTPLNYINENCAIVQTYPVFNDLSGNNIVVVWECETIFS
;
A
#
# COMPACT_ATOMS: atom_id res chain seq x y z
N MET A 1 -32.31 -34.04 -6.46
CA MET A 1 -31.23 -33.79 -5.47
C MET A 1 -30.57 -32.45 -5.83
N ARG A 2 -30.93 -31.34 -5.17
CA ARG A 2 -30.32 -30.02 -5.43
C ARG A 2 -28.86 -30.10 -5.02
N LEU A 3 -27.94 -30.18 -5.99
CA LEU A 3 -26.50 -30.06 -5.72
C LEU A 3 -26.29 -28.75 -4.96
N LYS A 4 -25.90 -28.86 -3.68
CA LYS A 4 -25.56 -27.70 -2.84
C LYS A 4 -24.61 -26.80 -3.62
N ASN A 5 -24.87 -25.50 -3.58
CA ASN A 5 -24.03 -24.48 -4.18
C ASN A 5 -22.62 -24.54 -3.56
N LYS A 6 -21.69 -25.25 -4.21
CA LYS A 6 -20.29 -25.43 -3.76
C LYS A 6 -19.41 -24.23 -4.09
N SER A 7 -19.92 -23.23 -4.82
CA SER A 7 -19.12 -22.10 -5.30
C SER A 7 -18.43 -21.29 -4.19
N PRO A 8 -19.07 -21.01 -3.03
CA PRO A 8 -18.37 -20.36 -1.91
C PRO A 8 -17.18 -21.15 -1.39
N VAL A 9 -17.26 -22.49 -1.40
CA VAL A 9 -16.16 -23.36 -0.96
C VAL A 9 -14.96 -23.20 -1.89
N TYR A 10 -15.18 -23.15 -3.20
CA TYR A 10 -14.09 -22.95 -4.17
C TYR A 10 -13.43 -21.58 -4.04
N PHE A 11 -14.21 -20.51 -3.79
CA PHE A 11 -13.63 -19.20 -3.49
C PHE A 11 -12.68 -19.26 -2.30
N TRP A 12 -13.12 -19.86 -1.18
CA TRP A 12 -12.28 -19.96 0.02
C TRP A 12 -11.05 -20.85 -0.16
N LEU A 13 -11.13 -21.91 -0.97
CA LEU A 13 -9.96 -22.71 -1.34
C LEU A 13 -8.91 -21.88 -2.10
N ILE A 14 -9.35 -21.08 -3.08
CA ILE A 14 -8.47 -20.18 -3.84
C ILE A 14 -7.88 -19.09 -2.94
N ALA A 15 -8.70 -18.47 -2.08
CA ALA A 15 -8.24 -17.47 -1.13
C ALA A 15 -7.21 -18.07 -0.14
N SER A 16 -7.41 -19.32 0.27
CA SER A 16 -6.47 -20.06 1.13
C SER A 16 -5.15 -20.34 0.41
N LEU A 17 -5.20 -20.72 -0.87
CA LEU A 17 -3.98 -20.90 -1.67
C LEU A 17 -3.17 -19.60 -1.77
N PHE A 18 -3.85 -18.48 -2.05
CA PHE A 18 -3.22 -17.16 -2.05
C PHE A 18 -2.61 -16.84 -0.67
N LEU A 19 -3.37 -17.04 0.41
CA LEU A 19 -2.90 -16.81 1.77
C LEU A 19 -1.65 -17.64 2.08
N ILE A 20 -1.66 -18.94 1.80
CA ILE A 20 -0.51 -19.84 2.02
C ILE A 20 0.71 -19.34 1.26
N LEU A 21 0.56 -19.01 -0.02
CA LEU A 21 1.65 -18.43 -0.82
C LEU A 21 2.23 -17.19 -0.12
N LYS A 22 1.38 -16.24 0.30
CA LYS A 22 1.83 -15.01 0.96
C LYS A 22 2.48 -15.26 2.33
N LEU A 23 1.94 -16.18 3.13
CA LEU A 23 2.49 -16.55 4.43
C LEU A 23 3.92 -17.10 4.31
N THR A 24 4.19 -17.93 3.29
CA THR A 24 5.53 -18.51 3.08
C THR A 24 6.60 -17.48 2.68
N GLN A 25 6.18 -16.34 2.13
CA GLN A 25 7.07 -15.27 1.67
C GLN A 25 7.12 -14.06 2.60
N MET A 26 6.47 -14.14 3.77
CA MET A 26 6.41 -13.03 4.69
C MET A 26 7.78 -12.80 5.35
N ARG A 27 8.41 -11.68 4.99
CA ARG A 27 9.72 -11.27 5.48
C ARG A 27 9.76 -9.77 5.74
N PHE A 28 10.77 -9.32 6.49
CA PHE A 28 11.04 -7.89 6.60
C PHE A 28 11.60 -7.39 5.27
N LYS A 29 11.04 -6.29 4.74
CA LYS A 29 11.43 -5.72 3.46
C LYS A 29 11.60 -4.21 3.55
N PHE A 30 12.64 -3.65 2.93
CA PHE A 30 12.80 -2.19 2.81
C PHE A 30 11.53 -1.60 2.19
N SER A 31 10.90 -0.69 2.95
CA SER A 31 9.68 0.00 2.55
C SER A 31 9.24 1.01 3.61
N ASP A 32 8.36 1.92 3.21
CA ASP A 32 7.58 2.78 4.09
C ASP A 32 6.57 2.02 4.98
N GLY A 33 6.37 0.71 4.77
CA GLY A 33 5.47 -0.12 5.58
C GLY A 33 5.77 -0.05 7.09
N PHE A 34 7.05 -0.04 7.47
CA PHE A 34 7.46 0.02 8.88
C PHE A 34 7.30 1.41 9.48
N THR A 35 7.39 2.47 8.69
CA THR A 35 7.03 3.83 9.12
C THR A 35 5.60 3.85 9.65
N TYR A 36 4.64 3.30 8.89
CA TYR A 36 3.25 3.29 9.32
C TYR A 36 3.00 2.37 10.52
N MET A 37 3.73 1.25 10.63
CA MET A 37 3.65 0.37 11.80
C MET A 37 4.18 1.08 13.05
N TYR A 38 5.31 1.79 12.94
CA TYR A 38 5.86 2.56 14.04
C TYR A 38 4.94 3.72 14.44
N MET A 39 4.29 4.39 13.48
CA MET A 39 3.24 5.38 13.77
C MET A 39 2.06 4.76 14.54
N GLY A 40 1.70 3.50 14.25
CA GLY A 40 0.74 2.75 15.05
C GLY A 40 1.17 2.60 16.52
N LYS A 41 2.44 2.25 16.74
CA LYS A 41 3.05 2.18 18.07
C LYS A 41 3.06 3.54 18.78
N LEU A 42 3.35 4.64 18.07
CA LEU A 42 3.27 6.00 18.62
C LEU A 42 1.84 6.35 19.07
N ILE A 43 0.83 5.97 18.28
CA ILE A 43 -0.59 6.15 18.65
C ILE A 43 -0.93 5.38 19.93
N LEU A 44 -0.47 4.13 20.06
CA LEU A 44 -0.65 3.35 21.29
C LEU A 44 0.09 3.96 22.49
N GLY A 45 1.18 4.69 22.25
CA GLY A 45 1.89 5.49 23.24
C GLY A 45 1.23 6.82 23.60
N GLY A 46 0.07 7.13 23.02
CA GLY A 46 -0.71 8.35 23.29
C GLY A 46 -0.37 9.55 22.40
N LEU A 47 0.48 9.37 21.38
CA LEU A 47 0.82 10.44 20.44
C LEU A 47 -0.20 10.53 19.29
N ILE A 48 -0.47 11.73 18.84
CA ILE A 48 -1.51 12.04 17.85
C ILE A 48 -0.87 12.46 16.53
N PRO A 49 -1.22 11.83 15.39
CA PRO A 49 -0.77 12.25 14.07
C PRO A 49 -1.06 13.73 13.81
N TYR A 50 -0.20 14.38 13.01
CA TYR A 50 -0.25 15.80 12.62
C TYR A 50 -0.07 16.81 13.75
N LYS A 51 -0.12 16.36 15.01
CA LYS A 51 0.16 17.18 16.20
C LYS A 51 1.54 16.85 16.77
N ASP A 52 1.75 15.57 17.10
CA ASP A 52 2.94 15.12 17.83
C ASP A 52 3.99 14.51 16.90
N PHE A 53 3.58 14.09 15.69
CA PHE A 53 4.46 13.64 14.62
C PHE A 53 3.85 13.91 13.25
N PHE A 54 4.72 14.08 12.24
CA PHE A 54 4.31 14.34 10.86
C PHE A 54 3.69 13.10 10.20
N PHE A 55 2.63 13.29 9.41
CA PHE A 55 2.05 12.22 8.59
C PHE A 55 1.45 12.76 7.29
N ALA A 56 1.95 12.29 6.15
CA ALA A 56 1.51 12.79 4.82
C ALA A 56 0.26 12.09 4.24
N SER A 57 -0.44 11.28 5.03
CA SER A 57 -1.61 10.50 4.57
C SER A 57 -2.78 10.64 5.54
N PRO A 58 -4.03 10.39 5.10
CA PRO A 58 -5.19 10.29 5.97
C PRO A 58 -5.03 9.25 7.09
N PRO A 59 -5.72 9.41 8.24
CA PRO A 59 -5.31 8.81 9.51
C PRO A 59 -5.65 7.32 9.62
N LEU A 60 -6.64 6.81 8.88
CA LEU A 60 -7.24 5.51 9.15
C LEU A 60 -6.23 4.37 9.12
N GLN A 61 -5.25 4.40 8.21
CA GLN A 61 -4.28 3.31 8.09
C GLN A 61 -3.46 3.11 9.38
N SER A 62 -2.93 4.18 9.96
CA SER A 62 -2.10 4.10 11.18
C SER A 62 -2.93 3.66 12.39
N TYR A 63 -4.19 4.06 12.46
CA TYR A 63 -5.11 3.60 13.50
C TYR A 63 -5.54 2.14 13.34
N VAL A 64 -5.70 1.66 12.09
CA VAL A 64 -5.93 0.23 11.83
C VAL A 64 -4.71 -0.58 12.28
N LEU A 65 -3.49 -0.11 11.98
CA LEU A 65 -2.27 -0.76 12.43
C LEU A 65 -2.17 -0.78 13.97
N ALA A 66 -2.41 0.37 14.63
CA ALA A 66 -2.45 0.47 16.08
C ALA A 66 -3.47 -0.51 16.70
N PHE A 67 -4.69 -0.56 16.15
CA PHE A 67 -5.74 -1.46 16.63
C PHE A 67 -5.31 -2.93 16.57
N PHE A 68 -4.72 -3.38 15.46
CA PHE A 68 -4.26 -4.77 15.34
C PHE A 68 -3.02 -5.05 16.19
N GLU A 69 -2.15 -4.07 16.40
CA GLU A 69 -0.98 -4.19 17.27
C GLU A 69 -1.37 -4.50 18.73
N ILE A 70 -2.51 -4.01 19.22
CA ILE A 70 -3.06 -4.36 20.56
C ILE A 70 -3.19 -5.88 20.74
N PHE A 71 -3.63 -6.60 19.70
CA PHE A 71 -3.86 -8.05 19.77
C PHE A 71 -2.60 -8.88 19.45
N ILE A 72 -1.73 -8.34 18.60
CA ILE A 72 -0.56 -9.04 18.06
C ILE A 72 0.67 -8.85 18.96
N GLY A 73 0.75 -7.72 19.68
CA GLY A 73 1.90 -7.30 20.46
C GLY A 73 3.14 -7.09 19.58
N ASN A 74 4.31 -7.49 20.07
CA ASN A 74 5.60 -7.27 19.41
C ASN A 74 5.82 -8.10 18.12
N LYS A 75 4.86 -8.94 17.70
CA LYS A 75 4.96 -9.77 16.48
C LYS A 75 4.61 -8.96 15.23
N ILE A 76 5.32 -7.87 15.00
CA ILE A 76 5.03 -6.88 13.95
C ILE A 76 4.95 -7.44 12.53
N LEU A 77 5.62 -8.56 12.26
CA LEU A 77 5.53 -9.22 10.96
C LEU A 77 4.07 -9.63 10.64
N LEU A 78 3.27 -9.97 11.67
CA LEU A 78 1.86 -10.32 11.51
C LEU A 78 0.99 -9.12 11.09
N LEU A 79 1.42 -7.87 11.29
CA LEU A 79 0.70 -6.71 10.75
C LEU A 79 0.69 -6.70 9.20
N LYS A 80 1.63 -7.41 8.56
CA LYS A 80 1.59 -7.64 7.11
C LYS A 80 0.41 -8.51 6.65
N LEU A 81 -0.33 -9.14 7.56
CA LEU A 81 -1.58 -9.82 7.22
C LEU A 81 -2.69 -8.84 6.82
N ILE A 82 -2.64 -7.59 7.24
CA ILE A 82 -3.66 -6.58 6.94
C ILE A 82 -3.83 -6.37 5.42
N PRO A 83 -2.77 -6.05 4.64
CA PRO A 83 -2.92 -5.92 3.19
C PRO A 83 -3.33 -7.23 2.50
N ILE A 84 -2.92 -8.40 3.03
CA ILE A 84 -3.31 -9.72 2.50
C ILE A 84 -4.81 -9.96 2.70
N PHE A 85 -5.34 -9.72 3.90
CA PHE A 85 -6.78 -9.86 4.18
C PHE A 85 -7.61 -8.81 3.45
N ALA A 86 -7.10 -7.58 3.28
CA ALA A 86 -7.75 -6.57 2.46
C ALA A 86 -7.86 -7.00 0.99
N ALA A 87 -6.82 -7.65 0.44
CA ALA A 87 -6.86 -8.22 -0.91
C ALA A 87 -7.86 -9.39 -1.01
N ILE A 88 -7.91 -10.30 -0.02
CA ILE A 88 -8.92 -11.37 0.01
C ILE A 88 -10.34 -10.80 0.11
N GLY A 89 -10.56 -9.78 0.93
CA GLY A 89 -11.84 -9.07 1.03
C GLY A 89 -12.22 -8.37 -0.27
N SER A 90 -11.24 -7.78 -0.97
CA SER A 90 -11.41 -7.18 -2.30
C SER A 90 -11.86 -8.23 -3.32
N ALA A 91 -11.21 -9.39 -3.33
CA ALA A 91 -11.58 -10.53 -4.16
C ALA A 91 -12.99 -11.04 -3.84
N PHE A 92 -13.39 -11.04 -2.56
CA PHE A 92 -14.75 -11.42 -2.16
C PHE A 92 -15.81 -10.46 -2.71
N PHE A 93 -15.56 -9.15 -2.71
CA PHE A 93 -16.46 -8.18 -3.34
C PHE A 93 -16.54 -8.36 -4.86
N ILE A 94 -15.40 -8.63 -5.51
CA ILE A 94 -15.36 -8.95 -6.95
C ILE A 94 -16.15 -10.23 -7.24
N TYR A 95 -15.88 -11.31 -6.51
CA TYR A 95 -16.61 -12.58 -6.59
C TYR A 95 -18.11 -12.34 -6.52
N SER A 96 -18.55 -11.63 -5.47
CA SER A 96 -19.96 -11.42 -5.17
C SER A 96 -20.64 -10.55 -6.23
N PHE A 97 -20.00 -9.45 -6.65
CA PHE A 97 -20.49 -8.57 -7.71
C PHE A 97 -20.66 -9.32 -9.06
N VAL A 98 -19.62 -10.03 -9.50
CA VAL A 98 -19.65 -10.73 -10.80
C VAL A 98 -20.58 -11.94 -10.74
N LYS A 99 -20.59 -12.69 -9.63
CA LYS A 99 -21.48 -13.84 -9.42
C LYS A 99 -22.94 -13.47 -9.61
N GLU A 100 -23.36 -12.37 -9.02
CA GLU A 100 -24.76 -11.96 -9.03
C GLU A 100 -25.20 -11.46 -10.40
N LYS A 101 -24.32 -10.77 -11.13
CA LYS A 101 -24.64 -10.25 -12.46
C LYS A 101 -24.54 -11.28 -13.57
N PHE A 102 -23.60 -12.22 -13.47
CA PHE A 102 -23.23 -13.05 -14.61
C PHE A 102 -22.99 -14.53 -14.30
N GLY A 103 -23.03 -14.92 -13.02
CA GLY A 103 -22.93 -16.33 -12.61
C GLY A 103 -21.65 -16.70 -11.88
N GLU A 104 -21.71 -17.83 -11.19
CA GLU A 104 -20.72 -18.27 -10.20
C GLU A 104 -19.32 -18.50 -10.75
N LEU A 105 -19.23 -19.15 -11.92
CA LEU A 105 -17.94 -19.47 -12.51
C LEU A 105 -17.21 -18.18 -12.90
N GLN A 106 -17.93 -17.18 -13.39
CA GLN A 106 -17.38 -15.86 -13.72
C GLN A 106 -16.90 -15.13 -12.47
N GLY A 107 -17.67 -15.17 -11.38
CA GLY A 107 -17.23 -14.61 -10.10
C GLY A 107 -15.94 -15.26 -9.60
N LEU A 108 -15.83 -16.58 -9.70
CA LEU A 108 -14.62 -17.31 -9.32
C LEU A 108 -13.43 -16.94 -10.22
N THR A 109 -13.63 -16.91 -11.55
CA THR A 109 -12.61 -16.49 -12.54
C THR A 109 -12.10 -15.09 -12.24
N ALA A 110 -12.98 -14.10 -12.03
CA ALA A 110 -12.59 -12.72 -11.75
C ALA A 110 -11.77 -12.61 -10.45
N SER A 111 -12.10 -13.41 -9.45
CA SER A 111 -11.39 -13.41 -8.17
C SER A 111 -10.01 -14.05 -8.26
N ILE A 112 -9.87 -15.13 -9.04
CA ILE A 112 -8.56 -15.75 -9.33
C ILE A 112 -7.67 -14.77 -10.09
N LEU A 113 -8.21 -14.14 -11.14
CA LEU A 113 -7.50 -13.14 -11.94
C LEU A 113 -7.03 -11.94 -11.09
N PHE A 114 -7.84 -11.51 -10.12
CA PHE A 114 -7.47 -10.46 -9.18
C PHE A 114 -6.40 -10.90 -8.17
N LEU A 115 -6.60 -12.00 -7.45
CA LEU A 115 -5.68 -12.41 -6.38
C LEU A 115 -4.29 -12.79 -6.91
N PHE A 116 -4.24 -13.41 -8.10
CA PHE A 116 -3.00 -13.87 -8.72
C PHE A 116 -2.51 -12.94 -9.83
N SER A 117 -3.05 -11.72 -9.91
CA SER A 117 -2.42 -10.63 -10.67
C SER A 117 -1.02 -10.37 -10.13
N PHE A 118 -0.09 -10.06 -11.03
CA PHE A 118 1.28 -9.74 -10.66
C PHE A 118 1.35 -8.59 -9.66
N LEU A 119 0.62 -7.50 -9.92
CA LEU A 119 0.63 -6.33 -9.05
C LEU A 119 0.04 -6.61 -7.65
N VAL A 120 -1.02 -7.43 -7.56
CA VAL A 120 -1.60 -7.82 -6.25
C VAL A 120 -0.64 -8.71 -5.47
N LEU A 121 0.01 -9.67 -6.13
CA LEU A 121 1.05 -10.50 -5.51
C LEU A 121 2.20 -9.65 -4.98
N LEU A 122 2.68 -8.68 -5.77
CA LEU A 122 3.78 -7.81 -5.40
C LEU A 122 3.42 -6.84 -4.26
N THR A 123 2.30 -6.13 -4.37
CA THR A 123 1.97 -5.02 -3.46
C THR A 123 1.44 -5.46 -2.11
N THR A 124 0.92 -6.69 -1.99
CA THR A 124 0.45 -7.24 -0.70
C THR A 124 1.58 -7.60 0.27
N ASP A 125 2.85 -7.51 -0.16
CA ASP A 125 4.03 -7.63 0.73
C ASP A 125 4.26 -6.40 1.61
N TYR A 126 3.63 -5.28 1.25
CA TYR A 126 3.86 -3.96 1.82
C TYR A 126 2.59 -3.42 2.46
N SER A 127 2.75 -2.86 3.66
CA SER A 127 1.66 -2.20 4.38
C SER A 127 1.60 -0.71 4.06
N THR A 128 1.56 -0.37 2.76
CA THR A 128 1.16 0.95 2.27
C THR A 128 -0.37 0.92 2.20
N GLY A 129 -1.16 1.96 2.40
CA GLY A 129 -2.62 1.82 2.56
C GLY A 129 -3.42 1.32 1.33
N ILE A 130 -2.77 0.99 0.21
CA ILE A 130 -3.39 0.72 -1.09
C ILE A 130 -4.39 -0.42 -1.07
N ASN A 131 -4.04 -1.57 -0.48
CA ASN A 131 -4.93 -2.73 -0.46
C ASN A 131 -6.18 -2.47 0.38
N LEU A 132 -6.04 -1.69 1.47
CA LEU A 132 -7.17 -1.27 2.30
C LEU A 132 -8.07 -0.27 1.56
N THR A 133 -7.49 0.68 0.82
CA THR A 133 -8.23 1.59 -0.04
C THR A 133 -8.99 0.85 -1.15
N ILE A 134 -8.36 -0.11 -1.83
CA ILE A 134 -9.00 -0.94 -2.87
C ILE A 134 -10.17 -1.74 -2.27
N PHE A 135 -9.97 -2.36 -1.10
CA PHE A 135 -11.01 -3.07 -0.37
C PHE A 135 -12.24 -2.18 -0.14
N PHE A 136 -12.02 -0.95 0.34
CA PHE A 136 -13.12 -0.03 0.59
C PHE A 136 -13.79 0.46 -0.69
N ILE A 137 -13.05 0.73 -1.76
CA ILE A 137 -13.62 1.13 -3.07
C ILE A 137 -14.48 0.01 -3.67
N LEU A 138 -13.97 -1.22 -3.69
CA LEU A 138 -14.71 -2.37 -4.23
C LEU A 138 -15.93 -2.70 -3.37
N GLY A 139 -15.83 -2.55 -2.05
CA GLY A 139 -16.98 -2.64 -1.15
C GLY A 139 -18.04 -1.57 -1.43
N ALA A 140 -17.63 -0.32 -1.70
CA ALA A 140 -18.56 0.74 -2.09
C ALA A 140 -19.31 0.39 -3.39
N ILE A 141 -18.59 -0.11 -4.41
CA ILE A 141 -19.20 -0.55 -5.68
C ILE A 141 -20.18 -1.70 -5.45
N TYR A 142 -19.79 -2.71 -4.66
CA TYR A 142 -20.65 -3.83 -4.31
C TYR A 142 -21.95 -3.38 -3.62
N PHE A 143 -21.86 -2.48 -2.63
CA PHE A 143 -23.03 -2.00 -1.91
C PHE A 143 -23.95 -1.09 -2.75
N ILE A 144 -23.43 -0.36 -3.74
CA ILE A 144 -24.26 0.38 -4.72
C ILE A 144 -25.09 -0.58 -5.57
N GLU A 145 -24.50 -1.71 -5.95
CA GLU A 145 -25.16 -2.73 -6.75
C GLU A 145 -26.18 -3.53 -5.93
N LYS A 146 -25.96 -3.63 -4.62
CA LYS A 146 -26.95 -4.12 -3.64
C LYS A 146 -28.03 -3.12 -3.24
N ASP A 147 -28.07 -1.96 -3.88
CA ASP A 147 -28.99 -0.87 -3.55
C ASP A 147 -28.93 -0.45 -2.06
N LYS A 148 -27.73 -0.52 -1.47
CA LYS A 148 -27.38 -0.03 -0.13
C LYS A 148 -26.47 1.20 -0.21
N PRO A 149 -26.92 2.33 -0.80
CA PRO A 149 -26.06 3.48 -1.08
C PRO A 149 -25.45 4.11 0.17
N PHE A 150 -26.14 4.10 1.31
CA PHE A 150 -25.58 4.61 2.56
C PHE A 150 -24.36 3.81 3.02
N LEU A 151 -24.45 2.47 3.00
CA LEU A 151 -23.33 1.59 3.34
C LEU A 151 -22.17 1.76 2.35
N ALA A 152 -22.48 1.93 1.07
CA ALA A 152 -21.48 2.27 0.07
C ALA A 152 -20.77 3.60 0.36
N GLY A 153 -21.53 4.60 0.84
CA GLY A 153 -21.00 5.88 1.29
C GLY A 153 -20.05 5.73 2.48
N ILE A 154 -20.39 4.90 3.47
CA ILE A 154 -19.50 4.57 4.61
C ILE A 154 -18.18 4.00 4.10
N PHE A 155 -18.23 3.01 3.19
CA PHE A 155 -17.04 2.42 2.58
C PHE A 155 -16.23 3.47 1.80
N ALA A 156 -16.88 4.34 1.03
CA ALA A 156 -16.22 5.44 0.34
C ALA A 156 -15.54 6.44 1.31
N GLY A 157 -16.21 6.78 2.42
CA GLY A 157 -15.64 7.61 3.49
C GLY A 157 -14.38 6.99 4.11
N LEU A 158 -14.40 5.68 4.39
CA LEU A 158 -13.23 4.94 4.88
C LEU A 158 -12.09 4.92 3.85
N ALA A 159 -12.39 4.77 2.56
CA ALA A 159 -11.39 4.85 1.50
C ALA A 159 -10.68 6.22 1.49
N LEU A 160 -11.46 7.32 1.59
CA LEU A 160 -10.94 8.69 1.67
C LEU A 160 -10.10 8.92 2.93
N LEU A 161 -10.49 8.34 4.07
CA LEU A 161 -9.71 8.38 5.31
C LEU A 161 -8.48 7.47 5.29
N THR A 162 -8.28 6.66 4.24
CA THR A 162 -7.09 5.81 4.09
C THR A 162 -6.04 6.50 3.22
N ARG A 163 -6.39 6.91 1.98
CA ARG A 163 -5.42 7.45 1.01
C ARG A 163 -6.02 8.47 0.04
N LEU A 164 -5.20 9.43 -0.38
CA LEU A 164 -5.60 10.56 -1.23
C LEU A 164 -5.82 10.25 -2.71
N TYR A 165 -5.60 9.00 -3.13
CA TYR A 165 -5.97 8.56 -4.47
C TYR A 165 -7.36 7.93 -4.54
N ALA A 166 -8.02 7.68 -3.40
CA ALA A 166 -9.42 7.25 -3.36
C ALA A 166 -10.43 8.20 -4.05
N PRO A 167 -10.29 9.54 -4.03
CA PRO A 167 -11.24 10.44 -4.68
C PRO A 167 -11.50 10.16 -6.15
N PHE A 168 -10.52 9.63 -6.89
CA PHE A 168 -10.62 9.39 -8.32
C PHE A 168 -11.66 8.32 -8.68
N PRO A 169 -11.51 7.05 -8.26
CA PRO A 169 -12.56 6.05 -8.50
C PRO A 169 -13.91 6.47 -7.90
N LEU A 170 -13.92 7.14 -6.75
CA LEU A 170 -15.15 7.64 -6.12
C LEU A 170 -15.84 8.73 -6.94
N ALA A 171 -15.10 9.59 -7.66
CA ALA A 171 -15.68 10.53 -8.61
C ALA A 171 -16.40 9.81 -9.76
N GLY A 172 -15.82 8.72 -10.27
CA GLY A 172 -16.49 7.85 -11.25
C GLY A 172 -17.79 7.23 -10.70
N ILE A 173 -17.80 6.85 -9.43
CA ILE A 173 -19.01 6.38 -8.72
C ILE A 173 -20.07 7.49 -8.60
N LEU A 174 -19.66 8.71 -8.22
CA LEU A 174 -20.57 9.86 -8.10
C LEU A 174 -21.21 10.21 -9.45
N VAL A 175 -20.42 10.21 -10.52
CA VAL A 175 -20.90 10.40 -11.89
C VAL A 175 -21.93 9.33 -12.25
N TYR A 176 -21.64 8.05 -11.95
CA TYR A 176 -22.60 6.97 -12.15
C TYR A 176 -23.91 7.21 -11.40
N LEU A 177 -23.85 7.53 -10.10
CA LEU A 177 -25.03 7.77 -9.29
C LEU A 177 -25.83 8.98 -9.80
N PHE A 178 -25.16 10.06 -10.21
CA PHE A 178 -25.80 11.25 -10.73
C PHE A 178 -26.62 10.97 -11.99
N PHE A 179 -26.07 10.22 -12.94
CA PHE A 179 -26.73 9.95 -14.23
C PHE A 179 -27.69 8.75 -14.21
N TYR A 180 -27.45 7.73 -13.37
CA TYR A 180 -28.19 6.46 -13.43
C TYR A 180 -29.00 6.11 -12.17
N LYS A 181 -28.69 6.71 -11.01
CA LYS A 181 -29.33 6.38 -9.71
C LYS A 181 -29.45 7.63 -8.82
N ARG A 182 -29.99 8.73 -9.37
CA ARG A 182 -29.96 10.07 -8.73
C ARG A 182 -30.60 10.09 -7.34
N GLU A 183 -31.66 9.31 -7.15
CA GLU A 183 -32.37 9.15 -5.88
C GLU A 183 -31.52 8.51 -4.76
N LYS A 184 -30.44 7.80 -5.14
CA LYS A 184 -29.51 7.15 -4.20
C LYS A 184 -28.29 8.01 -3.90
N LEU A 185 -28.03 9.06 -4.68
CA LEU A 185 -26.87 9.94 -4.54
C LEU A 185 -26.78 10.58 -3.15
N LEU A 186 -27.88 11.15 -2.64
CA LEU A 186 -27.89 11.81 -1.33
C LEU A 186 -27.59 10.84 -0.18
N LYS A 187 -28.11 9.60 -0.25
CA LYS A 187 -27.83 8.56 0.75
C LYS A 187 -26.36 8.16 0.73
N PHE A 188 -25.76 8.08 -0.45
CA PHE A 188 -24.34 7.81 -0.61
C PHE A 188 -23.48 8.94 -0.04
N ILE A 189 -23.77 10.20 -0.39
CA ILE A 189 -23.07 11.37 0.15
C ILE A 189 -23.20 11.42 1.68
N TYR A 190 -24.40 11.19 2.21
CA TYR A 190 -24.61 11.14 3.65
C TYR A 190 -23.76 10.06 4.33
N GLY A 191 -23.65 8.87 3.73
CA GLY A 191 -22.77 7.81 4.21
C GLY A 191 -21.29 8.21 4.25
N ILE A 192 -20.81 8.95 3.23
CA ILE A 192 -19.45 9.51 3.23
C ILE A 192 -19.29 10.49 4.38
N LEU A 193 -20.20 11.46 4.50
CA LEU A 193 -20.11 12.54 5.47
C LEU A 193 -20.12 12.03 6.91
N VAL A 194 -20.96 11.04 7.24
CA VAL A 194 -21.06 10.46 8.60
C VAL A 194 -19.73 9.88 9.09
N VAL A 195 -18.87 9.41 8.20
CA VAL A 195 -17.57 8.83 8.56
C VAL A 195 -16.43 9.83 8.36
N PHE A 196 -16.34 10.42 7.17
CA PHE A 196 -15.22 11.26 6.77
C PHE A 196 -15.17 12.57 7.54
N LEU A 197 -16.32 13.23 7.73
CA LEU A 197 -16.36 14.58 8.29
C LEU A 197 -16.02 14.58 9.79
N PRO A 198 -16.62 13.74 10.67
CA PRO A 198 -16.24 13.72 12.08
C PRO A 198 -14.76 13.44 12.30
N VAL A 199 -14.20 12.44 11.62
CA VAL A 199 -12.78 12.08 11.77
C VAL A 199 -11.89 13.24 11.31
N SER A 200 -12.16 13.81 10.14
CA SER A 200 -11.36 14.93 9.61
C SER A 200 -11.47 16.17 10.49
N LEU A 201 -12.65 16.49 11.02
CA LEU A 201 -12.83 17.62 11.94
C LEU A 201 -12.09 17.42 13.26
N ILE A 202 -12.14 16.21 13.84
CA ILE A 202 -11.40 15.88 15.07
C ILE A 202 -9.90 16.12 14.87
N PHE A 203 -9.32 15.62 13.77
CA PHE A 203 -7.89 15.85 13.51
C PHE A 203 -7.57 17.30 13.21
N GLN A 204 -8.40 18.00 12.44
CA GLN A 204 -8.20 19.42 12.16
C GLN A 204 -8.18 20.27 13.44
N ILE A 205 -9.07 19.97 14.40
CA ILE A 205 -9.15 20.68 15.68
C ILE A 205 -7.94 20.31 16.55
N ILE A 206 -7.67 19.02 16.76
CA ILE A 206 -6.62 18.56 17.68
C ILE A 206 -5.22 18.94 17.18
N SER A 207 -5.01 18.96 15.87
CA SER A 207 -3.72 19.30 15.26
C SER A 207 -3.51 20.80 15.06
N ASN A 208 -4.35 21.68 15.62
CA ASN A 208 -4.28 23.14 15.41
C ASN A 208 -4.17 23.52 13.92
N SER A 209 -5.00 22.91 13.08
CA SER A 209 -5.04 23.08 11.62
C SER A 209 -3.93 22.45 10.77
N ASN A 210 -2.97 21.74 11.36
CA ASN A 210 -1.91 21.05 10.60
C ASN A 210 -2.39 19.85 9.75
N TYR A 211 -3.53 19.25 10.07
CA TYR A 211 -4.07 18.07 9.37
C TYR A 211 -4.23 18.29 7.85
N LEU A 212 -4.95 19.33 7.44
CA LEU A 212 -5.11 19.64 6.02
C LEU A 212 -3.80 20.09 5.35
N ASN A 213 -2.93 20.77 6.10
CA ASN A 213 -1.60 21.20 5.63
C ASN A 213 -0.73 20.01 5.25
N GLN A 214 -0.55 19.05 6.16
CA GLN A 214 0.32 17.89 5.94
C GLN A 214 -0.25 16.89 4.93
N ILE A 215 -1.57 16.88 4.71
CA ILE A 215 -2.21 15.94 3.78
C ILE A 215 -2.33 16.52 2.37
N PHE A 216 -2.93 17.70 2.23
CA PHE A 216 -3.26 18.27 0.92
C PHE A 216 -2.16 19.19 0.41
N PHE A 217 -1.78 20.19 1.20
CA PHE A 217 -0.81 21.20 0.77
C PHE A 217 0.59 20.60 0.58
N PHE A 218 1.01 19.69 1.46
CA PHE A 218 2.22 18.89 1.29
C PHE A 218 2.29 18.22 -0.10
N ARG A 219 1.18 17.64 -0.58
CA ARG A 219 1.16 16.97 -1.89
C ARG A 219 1.09 17.92 -3.07
N LEU A 220 0.45 19.08 -2.91
CA LEU A 220 0.45 20.12 -3.94
C LEU A 220 1.84 20.74 -4.12
N ASN A 221 2.63 20.77 -3.04
CA ASN A 221 4.01 21.29 -3.05
C ASN A 221 5.05 20.25 -3.51
N LEU A 222 4.65 18.99 -3.80
CA LEU A 222 5.58 17.99 -4.31
C LEU A 222 6.12 18.41 -5.69
N ILE A 223 7.39 18.75 -5.72
CA ILE A 223 8.13 19.11 -6.92
C ILE A 223 8.06 17.95 -7.93
N SER A 224 7.54 18.23 -9.11
CA SER A 224 7.49 17.25 -10.21
C SER A 224 8.90 16.89 -10.69
N GLY A 225 9.17 15.60 -10.91
CA GLY A 225 10.40 15.13 -11.56
C GLY A 225 11.44 14.45 -10.65
N ILE A 226 11.20 14.40 -9.34
CA ILE A 226 12.11 13.74 -8.38
C ILE A 226 11.85 12.23 -8.25
N GLY A 227 10.69 11.76 -8.72
CA GLY A 227 10.29 10.35 -8.66
C GLY A 227 10.80 9.48 -9.82
N LEU A 228 10.36 8.22 -9.83
CA LEU A 228 10.60 7.32 -10.95
C LEU A 228 9.93 7.85 -12.22
N SER A 229 10.53 7.58 -13.38
CA SER A 229 9.90 7.90 -14.67
C SER A 229 8.51 7.26 -14.77
N LYS A 230 7.48 8.08 -14.99
CA LYS A 230 6.10 7.60 -15.19
C LYS A 230 6.02 6.53 -16.27
N TRP A 231 6.82 6.65 -17.33
CA TRP A 231 6.87 5.68 -18.41
C TRP A 231 7.45 4.34 -17.96
N SER A 232 8.54 4.36 -17.18
CA SER A 232 9.11 3.13 -16.60
C SER A 232 8.13 2.44 -15.67
N VAL A 233 7.43 3.22 -14.84
CA VAL A 233 6.40 2.71 -13.91
C VAL A 233 5.21 2.12 -14.67
N PHE A 234 4.72 2.81 -15.72
CA PHE A 234 3.66 2.30 -16.59
C PHE A 234 4.09 1.05 -17.35
N LYS A 235 5.29 1.02 -17.93
CA LYS A 235 5.85 -0.15 -18.61
C LYS A 235 5.96 -1.34 -17.67
N PHE A 236 6.44 -1.13 -16.44
CA PHE A 236 6.52 -2.17 -15.41
C PHE A 236 5.14 -2.76 -15.11
N PHE A 237 4.13 -1.91 -14.92
CA PHE A 237 2.74 -2.33 -14.75
C PHE A 237 2.22 -3.12 -15.96
N VAL A 238 2.40 -2.60 -17.17
CA VAL A 238 1.89 -3.22 -18.40
C VAL A 238 2.51 -4.60 -18.63
N LEU A 239 3.82 -4.75 -18.42
CA LEU A 239 4.50 -6.02 -18.57
C LEU A 239 4.11 -7.02 -17.48
N GLY A 240 3.92 -6.54 -16.25
CA GLY A 240 3.52 -7.37 -15.11
C GLY A 240 2.12 -7.97 -15.26
N ASP A 241 1.15 -7.18 -15.69
CA ASP A 241 -0.26 -7.60 -15.80
C ASP A 241 -0.76 -7.61 -17.26
N LEU A 242 0.13 -7.95 -18.21
CA LEU A 242 -0.13 -7.92 -19.66
C LEU A 242 -1.40 -8.68 -20.04
N VAL A 243 -1.61 -9.87 -19.45
CA VAL A 243 -2.78 -10.71 -19.73
C VAL A 243 -4.08 -9.98 -19.37
N LEU A 244 -4.15 -9.34 -18.20
CA LEU A 244 -5.34 -8.62 -17.77
C LEU A 244 -5.60 -7.38 -18.63
N ILE A 245 -4.54 -6.64 -18.97
CA ILE A 245 -4.65 -5.43 -19.79
C ILE A 245 -5.13 -5.80 -21.20
N PHE A 246 -4.51 -6.81 -21.81
CA PHE A 246 -4.86 -7.28 -23.14
C PHE A 246 -6.31 -7.80 -23.21
N LEU A 247 -6.72 -8.69 -22.30
CA LEU A 247 -8.08 -9.22 -22.30
C LEU A 247 -9.13 -8.13 -21.99
N SER A 248 -8.80 -7.16 -21.13
CA SER A 248 -9.66 -6.01 -20.87
C SER A 248 -9.79 -5.11 -22.10
N ALA A 249 -8.72 -4.89 -22.86
CA ALA A 249 -8.78 -4.15 -24.12
C ALA A 249 -9.68 -4.88 -25.15
N LEU A 250 -9.54 -6.21 -25.28
CA LEU A 250 -10.41 -7.02 -26.13
C LEU A 250 -11.88 -6.98 -25.70
N TYR A 251 -12.17 -6.95 -24.39
CA TYR A 251 -13.53 -6.71 -23.88
C TYR A 251 -14.13 -5.43 -24.47
N PHE A 252 -13.38 -4.31 -24.44
CA PHE A 252 -13.87 -3.05 -24.99
C PHE A 252 -13.99 -3.04 -26.52
N LEU A 253 -13.25 -3.88 -27.24
CA LEU A 253 -13.38 -3.98 -28.69
C LEU A 253 -14.58 -4.84 -29.12
N PHE A 254 -14.82 -5.97 -28.45
CA PHE A 254 -15.74 -7.00 -28.96
C PHE A 254 -17.03 -7.17 -28.16
N ASN A 255 -17.06 -6.83 -26.86
CA ASN A 255 -18.22 -7.11 -26.03
C ASN A 255 -19.32 -6.05 -26.20
N LYS A 256 -20.55 -6.48 -26.52
CA LYS A 256 -21.71 -5.60 -26.74
C LYS A 256 -22.42 -5.20 -25.43
N GLU A 257 -22.20 -5.90 -24.32
CA GLU A 257 -22.91 -5.71 -23.06
C GLU A 257 -22.31 -4.66 -22.11
N LYS A 258 -21.58 -3.67 -22.65
CA LYS A 258 -20.84 -2.66 -21.86
C LYS A 258 -21.70 -1.93 -20.84
N LYS A 259 -22.99 -1.74 -21.13
CA LYS A 259 -23.95 -1.07 -20.25
C LYS A 259 -24.07 -1.73 -18.87
N LYS A 260 -23.90 -3.06 -18.77
CA LYS A 260 -24.01 -3.80 -17.49
C LYS A 260 -22.85 -3.49 -16.52
N LEU A 261 -21.73 -2.98 -17.05
CA LEU A 261 -20.50 -2.67 -16.33
C LEU A 261 -20.15 -1.18 -16.31
N ILE A 262 -21.13 -0.31 -16.52
CA ILE A 262 -20.88 1.13 -16.59
C ILE A 262 -20.27 1.72 -15.31
N LEU A 263 -20.65 1.22 -14.14
CA LEU A 263 -20.09 1.66 -12.85
C LEU A 263 -18.59 1.33 -12.73
N PRO A 264 -18.14 0.07 -12.91
CA PRO A 264 -16.71 -0.25 -13.00
C PRO A 264 -15.97 0.51 -14.10
N ILE A 265 -16.59 0.72 -15.27
CA ILE A 265 -15.98 1.48 -16.37
C ILE A 265 -15.69 2.91 -15.92
N LEU A 266 -16.67 3.62 -15.35
CA LEU A 266 -16.49 4.99 -14.87
C LEU A 266 -15.45 5.07 -13.74
N ALA A 267 -15.48 4.15 -12.77
CA ALA A 267 -14.47 4.10 -11.72
C ALA A 267 -13.06 3.88 -12.27
N THR A 268 -12.90 3.02 -13.29
CA THR A 268 -11.63 2.79 -13.98
C THR A 268 -11.15 4.03 -14.74
N SER A 269 -12.03 4.63 -15.54
CA SER A 269 -11.70 5.82 -16.34
C SER A 269 -11.24 6.97 -15.45
N PHE A 270 -11.94 7.24 -14.34
CA PHE A 270 -11.50 8.27 -13.41
C PHE A 270 -10.23 7.89 -12.65
N SER A 271 -10.02 6.61 -12.33
CA SER A 271 -8.73 6.15 -11.77
C SER A 271 -7.59 6.37 -12.76
N LEU A 272 -7.83 6.32 -14.07
CA LEU A 272 -6.80 6.62 -15.07
C LEU A 272 -6.43 8.12 -15.11
N ILE A 273 -7.36 9.01 -14.77
CA ILE A 273 -7.09 10.46 -14.68
C ILE A 273 -6.02 10.75 -13.60
N LEU A 274 -5.96 9.95 -12.54
CA LEU A 274 -4.93 10.08 -11.50
C LEU A 274 -3.52 10.10 -12.08
N TYR A 275 -3.20 9.20 -13.04
CA TYR A 275 -1.85 9.10 -13.60
C TYR A 275 -1.45 10.32 -14.44
N ILE A 276 -2.46 11.02 -14.97
CA ILE A 276 -2.28 12.27 -15.70
C ILE A 276 -1.99 13.39 -14.70
N ILE A 277 -2.80 13.50 -13.64
CA ILE A 277 -2.76 14.62 -12.69
C ILE A 277 -1.60 14.52 -11.69
N TYR A 278 -1.34 13.33 -11.12
CA TYR A 278 -0.31 13.18 -10.08
C TYR A 278 1.07 13.37 -10.67
N SER A 279 1.88 14.24 -10.05
CA SER A 279 3.26 14.51 -10.49
C SER A 279 4.15 13.28 -10.30
N ASP A 280 3.97 12.56 -9.20
CA ASP A 280 4.71 11.37 -8.85
C ASP A 280 3.81 10.13 -8.78
N VAL A 281 4.17 9.11 -9.56
CA VAL A 281 3.36 7.91 -9.79
C VAL A 281 4.17 6.68 -9.42
N TYR A 282 3.60 5.87 -8.53
CA TYR A 282 4.14 4.57 -8.17
C TYR A 282 3.32 3.45 -8.80
N TYR A 283 4.00 2.33 -9.08
CA TYR A 283 3.35 1.16 -9.69
C TYR A 283 2.16 0.65 -8.84
N LEU A 284 2.24 0.81 -7.51
CA LEU A 284 1.17 0.41 -6.58
C LEU A 284 -0.15 1.15 -6.84
N TYR A 285 -0.14 2.36 -7.41
CA TYR A 285 -1.37 3.09 -7.72
C TYR A 285 -2.22 2.35 -8.76
N PHE A 286 -1.59 1.57 -9.66
CA PHE A 286 -2.30 0.72 -10.62
C PHE A 286 -3.14 -0.38 -9.94
N GLY A 287 -2.92 -0.63 -8.65
CA GLY A 287 -3.78 -1.49 -7.85
C GLY A 287 -5.25 -1.04 -7.87
N LEU A 288 -5.51 0.28 -8.02
CA LEU A 288 -6.86 0.83 -8.12
C LEU A 288 -7.65 0.32 -9.32
N ILE A 289 -6.98 -0.13 -10.39
CA ILE A 289 -7.64 -0.61 -11.61
C ILE A 289 -7.62 -2.12 -11.78
N ILE A 290 -6.74 -2.87 -11.07
CA ILE A 290 -6.61 -4.33 -11.23
C ILE A 290 -7.94 -5.06 -10.99
N GLY A 291 -8.70 -4.67 -9.96
CA GLY A 291 -10.02 -5.26 -9.69
C GLY A 291 -10.98 -5.13 -10.89
N PHE A 292 -10.96 -3.99 -11.57
CA PHE A 292 -11.80 -3.75 -12.74
C PHE A 292 -11.27 -4.47 -13.98
N LEU A 293 -9.96 -4.50 -14.19
CA LEU A 293 -9.35 -5.28 -15.27
C LEU A 293 -9.67 -6.77 -15.14
N ALA A 294 -9.68 -7.32 -13.93
CA ALA A 294 -10.09 -8.71 -13.69
C ALA A 294 -11.56 -8.96 -14.08
N ILE A 295 -12.45 -8.01 -13.77
CA ILE A 295 -13.87 -8.05 -14.17
C ILE A 295 -14.02 -8.01 -15.71
N PHE A 296 -13.34 -7.07 -16.39
CA PHE A 296 -13.41 -6.92 -17.85
C PHE A 296 -12.82 -8.14 -18.57
N SER A 297 -11.65 -8.60 -18.12
CA SER A 297 -11.00 -9.80 -18.65
C SER A 297 -11.90 -11.03 -18.54
N THR A 298 -12.55 -11.20 -17.39
CA THR A 298 -13.53 -12.29 -17.19
C THR A 298 -14.67 -12.21 -18.20
N ARG A 299 -15.25 -11.03 -18.43
CA ARG A 299 -16.34 -10.90 -19.42
C ARG A 299 -15.90 -11.24 -20.83
N PHE A 300 -14.68 -10.86 -21.23
CA PHE A 300 -14.16 -11.26 -22.53
C PHE A 300 -13.95 -12.78 -22.64
N ILE A 301 -13.34 -13.41 -21.63
CA ILE A 301 -13.12 -14.87 -21.61
C ILE A 301 -14.44 -15.62 -21.82
N PHE A 302 -15.54 -15.15 -21.20
CA PHE A 302 -16.85 -15.80 -21.27
C PHE A 302 -17.65 -15.53 -22.55
N GLU A 303 -17.15 -14.72 -23.49
CA GLU A 303 -17.72 -14.68 -24.85
C GLU A 303 -17.58 -16.04 -25.57
N PHE A 304 -16.63 -16.87 -25.13
CA PHE A 304 -16.36 -18.20 -25.68
C PHE A 304 -17.04 -19.34 -24.89
N GLU A 305 -17.97 -19.03 -23.97
CA GLU A 305 -18.59 -20.01 -23.07
C GLU A 305 -19.34 -21.12 -23.82
N ASN A 306 -19.86 -20.83 -25.03
CA ASN A 306 -20.57 -21.80 -25.87
C ASN A 306 -19.66 -22.81 -26.59
N SER A 307 -18.33 -22.67 -26.50
CA SER A 307 -17.41 -23.62 -27.13
C SER A 307 -17.42 -24.97 -26.40
N LYS A 308 -17.38 -26.08 -27.15
CA LYS A 308 -17.49 -27.47 -26.62
C LYS A 308 -16.50 -27.77 -25.50
N ASN A 309 -15.31 -27.17 -25.54
CA ASN A 309 -14.21 -27.40 -24.60
C ASN A 309 -13.96 -26.23 -23.64
N PHE A 310 -14.86 -25.25 -23.57
CA PHE A 310 -14.65 -23.99 -22.82
C PHE A 310 -14.17 -24.23 -21.38
N LYS A 311 -14.86 -25.08 -20.62
CA LYS A 311 -14.55 -25.33 -19.20
C LYS A 311 -13.15 -25.91 -18.99
N ILE A 312 -12.72 -26.82 -19.87
CA ILE A 312 -11.38 -27.42 -19.81
C ILE A 312 -10.33 -26.34 -20.12
N ILE A 313 -10.54 -25.56 -21.18
CA ILE A 313 -9.65 -24.47 -21.59
C ILE A 313 -9.54 -23.42 -20.48
N LEU A 314 -10.67 -23.05 -19.85
CA LEU A 314 -10.72 -22.10 -18.75
C LEU A 314 -9.91 -22.59 -17.54
N VAL A 315 -10.09 -23.84 -17.13
CA VAL A 315 -9.34 -24.41 -15.99
C VAL A 315 -7.84 -24.42 -16.28
N VAL A 316 -7.43 -24.88 -17.47
CA VAL A 316 -6.01 -24.87 -17.89
C VAL A 316 -5.46 -23.45 -17.89
N PHE A 317 -6.18 -22.49 -18.48
CA PHE A 317 -5.80 -21.08 -18.48
C PHE A 317 -5.61 -20.53 -17.06
N LEU A 318 -6.55 -20.79 -16.14
CA LEU A 318 -6.47 -20.30 -14.77
C LEU A 318 -5.30 -20.93 -13.99
N ILE A 319 -5.03 -22.22 -14.19
CA ILE A 319 -3.88 -22.89 -13.59
C ILE A 319 -2.58 -22.27 -14.11
N LEU A 320 -2.45 -22.10 -15.43
CA LEU A 320 -1.28 -21.46 -16.03
C LEU A 320 -1.11 -20.02 -15.56
N PHE A 321 -2.20 -19.26 -15.44
CA PHE A 321 -2.18 -17.89 -14.93
C PHE A 321 -1.67 -17.82 -13.49
N ILE A 322 -2.16 -18.70 -12.61
CA ILE A 322 -1.70 -18.80 -11.21
C ILE A 322 -0.21 -19.18 -11.18
N LEU A 323 0.18 -20.24 -11.89
CA LEU A 323 1.55 -20.75 -11.88
C LEU A 323 2.54 -19.71 -12.44
N LEU A 324 2.22 -19.09 -13.57
CA LEU A 324 3.10 -18.10 -14.21
C LEU A 324 3.33 -16.90 -13.29
N ASN A 325 2.26 -16.25 -12.82
CA ASN A 325 2.39 -15.05 -11.98
C ASN A 325 3.02 -15.37 -10.62
N SER A 326 2.66 -16.49 -9.99
CA SER A 326 3.27 -16.90 -8.72
C SER A 326 4.75 -17.22 -8.88
N THR A 327 5.14 -17.87 -9.98
CA THR A 327 6.55 -18.18 -10.27
C THR A 327 7.35 -16.91 -10.53
N ILE A 328 6.84 -16.00 -11.36
CA ILE A 328 7.48 -14.70 -11.61
C ILE A 328 7.66 -13.93 -10.30
N TYR A 329 6.63 -13.90 -9.45
CA TYR A 329 6.68 -13.27 -8.15
C TYR A 329 7.72 -13.93 -7.22
N ILE A 330 7.66 -15.25 -7.03
CA ILE A 330 8.56 -15.98 -6.12
C ILE A 330 10.03 -15.80 -6.55
N LEU A 331 10.33 -16.01 -7.83
CA LEU A 331 11.72 -16.04 -8.31
C LEU A 331 12.35 -14.65 -8.35
N ASN A 332 11.57 -13.60 -8.64
CA ASN A 332 12.13 -12.28 -8.93
C ASN A 332 11.82 -11.22 -7.86
N TYR A 333 10.74 -11.36 -7.08
CA TYR A 333 10.23 -10.27 -6.24
C TYR A 333 9.97 -10.66 -4.78
N ALA A 334 9.73 -11.94 -4.48
CA ALA A 334 9.49 -12.38 -3.11
C ALA A 334 10.71 -12.14 -2.20
N SER A 335 11.92 -12.34 -2.71
CA SER A 335 13.18 -12.06 -2.01
C SER A 335 13.68 -10.61 -2.17
N ALA A 336 13.11 -9.83 -3.09
CA ALA A 336 13.54 -8.46 -3.35
C ALA A 336 13.31 -7.58 -2.10
N SER A 337 14.28 -6.69 -1.87
CA SER A 337 14.34 -5.75 -0.75
C SER A 337 14.26 -6.41 0.62
N ASN A 338 14.58 -7.70 0.76
CA ASN A 338 14.60 -8.40 2.05
C ASN A 338 15.65 -7.80 3.02
N ILE A 339 15.35 -7.80 4.32
CA ILE A 339 16.24 -7.33 5.39
C ILE A 339 16.63 -8.53 6.28
N PRO A 340 17.58 -9.39 5.84
CA PRO A 340 17.93 -10.61 6.58
C PRO A 340 18.61 -10.33 7.93
N PHE A 341 19.27 -9.18 8.06
CA PHE A 341 20.03 -8.77 9.25
C PHE A 341 19.20 -7.93 10.25
N SER A 342 17.87 -7.88 10.11
CA SER A 342 16.97 -7.09 10.97
C SER A 342 17.08 -7.43 12.46
N ASN A 343 17.26 -8.71 12.81
CA ASN A 343 17.48 -9.13 14.20
C ASN A 343 18.89 -8.74 14.69
N GLU A 344 19.90 -8.86 13.83
CA GLU A 344 21.30 -8.54 14.16
C GLU A 344 21.46 -7.06 14.48
N ILE A 345 20.96 -6.18 13.60
CA ILE A 345 21.00 -4.72 13.82
C ILE A 345 20.20 -4.31 15.06
N SER A 346 19.05 -4.94 15.31
CA SER A 346 18.24 -4.62 16.49
C SER A 346 18.91 -5.07 17.79
N ASN A 347 19.53 -6.26 17.80
CA ASN A 347 20.30 -6.77 18.94
C ASN A 347 21.55 -5.93 19.20
N PHE A 348 22.23 -5.49 18.14
CA PHE A 348 23.35 -4.56 18.24
C PHE A 348 22.91 -3.26 18.95
N VAL A 349 21.80 -2.66 18.51
CA VAL A 349 21.24 -1.47 19.15
C VAL A 349 20.88 -1.74 20.61
N ILE A 350 20.19 -2.85 20.93
CA ILE A 350 19.83 -3.20 22.31
C ILE A 350 21.07 -3.31 23.22
N THR A 351 22.13 -3.94 22.73
CA THR A 351 23.34 -4.24 23.53
C THR A 351 24.21 -3.01 23.75
N ASN A 352 24.18 -2.05 22.83
CA ASN A 352 25.07 -0.89 22.83
C ASN A 352 24.34 0.44 23.10
N SER A 353 23.13 0.39 23.68
CA SER A 353 22.39 1.59 24.09
C SER A 353 21.52 1.34 25.32
N ASN A 354 21.18 2.41 26.03
CA ASN A 354 20.20 2.40 27.12
C ASN A 354 18.77 2.49 26.57
N SER A 355 17.77 2.14 27.39
CA SER A 355 16.35 2.19 26.98
C SER A 355 15.85 3.58 26.61
N GLU A 356 16.45 4.63 27.19
CA GLU A 356 16.11 6.03 26.91
C GLU A 356 16.84 6.62 25.70
N ASP A 357 17.86 5.92 25.20
CA ASP A 357 18.58 6.36 24.02
C ASP A 357 17.67 6.34 22.79
N THR A 358 17.89 7.29 21.88
CA THR A 358 17.13 7.39 20.64
C THR A 358 17.95 6.99 19.43
N ILE A 359 17.27 6.61 18.36
CA ILE A 359 17.88 6.31 17.06
C ILE A 359 17.23 7.15 15.96
N TYR A 360 17.96 7.40 14.88
CA TYR A 360 17.47 8.12 13.69
C TYR A 360 17.97 7.42 12.42
N GLY A 361 17.42 7.74 11.25
CA GLY A 361 17.94 7.21 9.99
C GLY A 361 16.91 7.06 8.89
N SER A 362 17.21 6.20 7.91
CA SER A 362 16.36 5.95 6.74
C SER A 362 15.00 5.38 7.14
N PHE A 363 13.94 5.92 6.51
CA PHE A 363 12.54 5.55 6.75
C PHE A 363 12.25 4.09 6.40
N GLU A 364 13.07 3.46 5.56
CA GLU A 364 12.84 2.08 5.10
C GLU A 364 13.24 1.01 6.12
N ILE A 365 14.10 1.33 7.09
CA ILE A 365 14.67 0.36 8.05
C ILE A 365 14.67 0.86 9.49
N THR A 366 14.94 2.13 9.75
CA THR A 366 15.08 2.65 11.11
C THR A 366 13.80 2.46 11.94
N PRO A 367 12.58 2.68 11.41
CA PRO A 367 11.35 2.37 12.12
C PRO A 367 11.24 0.89 12.51
N LEU A 368 11.69 -0.04 11.66
CA LEU A 368 11.72 -1.47 12.00
C LEU A 368 12.67 -1.72 13.17
N VAL A 369 13.88 -1.16 13.13
CA VAL A 369 14.88 -1.31 14.20
C VAL A 369 14.37 -0.70 15.50
N ALA A 370 13.72 0.46 15.45
CA ALA A 370 13.12 1.10 16.63
C ALA A 370 12.05 0.21 17.28
N ILE A 371 11.19 -0.43 16.48
CA ILE A 371 10.19 -1.36 17.00
C ILE A 371 10.86 -2.57 17.67
N LEU A 372 11.79 -3.23 16.97
CA LEU A 372 12.41 -4.47 17.40
C LEU A 372 13.38 -4.28 18.59
N SER A 373 14.09 -3.16 18.64
CA SER A 373 15.01 -2.81 19.73
C SER A 373 14.32 -2.16 20.93
N GLY A 374 13.07 -1.73 20.77
CA GLY A 374 12.37 -0.96 21.79
C GLY A 374 12.92 0.45 22.01
N ARG A 375 13.74 0.98 21.09
CA ARG A 375 14.24 2.36 21.13
C ARG A 375 13.28 3.34 20.45
N LYS A 376 13.28 4.58 20.92
CA LYS A 376 12.48 5.65 20.32
C LYS A 376 13.21 6.26 19.13
N LEU A 377 12.45 6.70 18.13
CA LEU A 377 12.98 7.56 17.07
C LEU A 377 13.20 8.97 17.60
N ALA A 378 14.37 9.55 17.33
CA ALA A 378 14.74 10.89 17.76
C ALA A 378 13.77 11.95 17.22
N GLY A 379 13.39 12.91 18.07
CA GLY A 379 12.48 14.01 17.73
C GLY A 379 11.08 13.58 17.24
N ASN A 380 10.66 12.34 17.50
CA ASN A 380 9.46 11.73 16.92
C ASN A 380 9.41 11.78 15.38
N ILE A 381 10.57 11.81 14.71
CA ILE A 381 10.66 11.79 13.25
C ILE A 381 10.45 10.34 12.76
N ALA A 382 9.20 9.92 12.71
CA ALA A 382 8.82 8.59 12.23
C ALA A 382 9.01 8.42 10.72
N ASP A 383 8.78 9.50 9.97
CA ASP A 383 8.88 9.55 8.52
C ASP A 383 10.03 10.48 8.12
N SER A 384 11.20 9.90 7.88
CA SER A 384 12.39 10.57 7.36
C SER A 384 12.48 10.45 5.84
N ASN A 385 11.35 10.32 5.13
CA ASN A 385 11.37 10.27 3.66
C ASN A 385 12.02 11.54 3.09
N PRO A 386 12.97 11.43 2.14
CA PRO A 386 13.62 12.57 1.49
C PRO A 386 12.67 13.66 0.98
N LYS A 387 11.44 13.28 0.61
CA LYS A 387 10.41 14.21 0.15
C LYS A 387 10.01 15.24 1.19
N ASN A 388 10.15 14.94 2.48
CA ASN A 388 9.81 15.87 3.55
C ASN A 388 10.79 17.05 3.56
N ILE A 389 12.07 16.80 3.25
CA ILE A 389 13.08 17.86 3.06
C ILE A 389 12.82 18.63 1.77
N MET A 390 12.54 17.91 0.68
CA MET A 390 12.36 18.53 -0.65
C MET A 390 11.11 19.43 -0.74
N THR A 391 10.10 19.16 0.07
CA THR A 391 8.87 19.97 0.16
C THR A 391 8.95 21.06 1.22
N SER A 392 10.09 21.19 1.90
CA SER A 392 10.30 22.10 3.04
C SER A 392 9.35 21.86 4.21
N GLU A 393 8.82 20.65 4.37
CA GLU A 393 8.12 20.24 5.60
C GLU A 393 9.09 20.19 6.77
N PHE A 394 10.33 19.77 6.50
CA PHE A 394 11.45 19.90 7.41
C PHE A 394 12.61 20.57 6.69
N THR A 395 13.33 21.41 7.41
CA THR A 395 14.68 21.82 6.99
C THR A 395 15.71 20.85 7.55
N MET A 396 16.85 20.71 6.87
CA MET A 396 17.94 19.87 7.40
C MET A 396 18.42 20.34 8.78
N LYS A 397 18.39 21.65 9.02
CA LYS A 397 18.72 22.24 10.32
C LYS A 397 17.75 21.79 11.42
N GLU A 398 16.44 21.82 11.15
CA GLU A 398 15.43 21.31 12.10
C GLU A 398 15.59 19.82 12.38
N VAL A 399 15.98 19.03 11.37
CA VAL A 399 16.30 17.61 11.56
C VAL A 399 17.52 17.48 12.49
N GLU A 400 18.62 18.17 12.21
CA GLU A 400 19.84 18.16 13.02
C GLU A 400 19.56 18.58 14.48
N GLU A 401 18.77 19.62 14.70
CA GLU A 401 18.34 20.06 16.03
C GLU A 401 17.53 18.98 16.76
N LYS A 402 16.62 18.29 16.05
CA LYS A 402 15.75 17.25 16.63
C LYS A 402 16.46 15.93 16.92
N ILE A 403 17.57 15.66 16.24
CA ILE A 403 18.37 14.43 16.44
C ILE A 403 19.59 14.69 17.32
N TYR A 404 19.75 15.90 17.86
CA TYR A 404 20.84 16.20 18.76
C TYR A 404 20.85 15.22 19.95
N GLY A 405 21.99 14.57 20.20
CA GLY A 405 22.14 13.54 21.22
C GLY A 405 21.59 12.15 20.84
N VAL A 406 21.27 11.92 19.56
CA VAL A 406 20.91 10.59 19.05
C VAL A 406 22.07 9.61 19.28
N LYS A 407 21.77 8.39 19.70
CA LYS A 407 22.81 7.36 19.95
C LYS A 407 23.27 6.71 18.66
N PHE A 408 22.33 6.33 17.80
CA PHE A 408 22.62 5.69 16.51
C PHE A 408 21.91 6.35 15.34
N ILE A 409 22.63 6.51 14.24
CA ILE A 409 22.06 6.84 12.94
C ILE A 409 22.16 5.61 12.04
N ILE A 410 21.06 5.22 11.38
CA ILE A 410 20.98 4.04 10.51
C ILE A 410 20.66 4.48 9.07
N GLY A 411 21.64 4.44 8.19
CA GLY A 411 21.51 4.87 6.80
C GLY A 411 21.53 3.71 5.82
N LYS A 412 20.97 3.94 4.64
CA LYS A 412 21.06 3.04 3.49
C LYS A 412 21.71 3.81 2.35
N GLY A 413 22.66 3.17 1.65
CA GLY A 413 23.42 3.83 0.59
C GLY A 413 24.20 2.83 -0.26
N ASN A 414 25.28 3.33 -0.85
CA ASN A 414 26.19 2.56 -1.70
C ASN A 414 27.64 2.65 -1.23
N VAL A 415 28.33 1.52 -1.17
CA VAL A 415 29.80 1.45 -1.11
C VAL A 415 30.33 1.31 -2.53
N LEU A 416 31.20 2.23 -2.94
CA LEU A 416 31.95 2.14 -4.18
C LEU A 416 33.17 1.21 -4.04
N ALA A 417 33.81 0.85 -5.15
CA ALA A 417 34.96 -0.06 -5.15
C ALA A 417 36.18 0.47 -4.36
N ASP A 418 36.28 1.79 -4.17
CA ASP A 418 37.29 2.47 -3.35
C ASP A 418 36.93 2.56 -1.86
N GLY A 419 35.79 1.99 -1.46
CA GLY A 419 35.28 2.04 -0.09
C GLY A 419 34.48 3.30 0.23
N LYS A 420 34.33 4.25 -0.70
CA LYS A 420 33.59 5.49 -0.48
C LYS A 420 32.09 5.23 -0.36
N LEU A 421 31.48 5.79 0.68
CA LEU A 421 30.05 5.78 0.88
C LEU A 421 29.37 6.90 0.09
N THR A 422 28.32 6.55 -0.66
CA THR A 422 27.59 7.47 -1.56
C THR A 422 26.09 7.14 -1.58
N ASN A 423 25.29 7.99 -2.24
CA ASN A 423 23.87 7.76 -2.51
C ASN A 423 23.01 7.52 -1.25
N PHE A 424 23.29 8.24 -0.18
CA PHE A 424 22.39 8.27 0.98
C PHE A 424 21.12 9.07 0.67
N ASP A 425 20.03 8.70 1.35
CA ASP A 425 18.77 9.43 1.33
C ASP A 425 19.01 10.91 1.69
N ALA A 426 18.32 11.85 1.02
CA ALA A 426 18.50 13.29 1.25
C ALA A 426 18.13 13.74 2.68
N SER A 427 17.45 12.88 3.45
CA SER A 427 17.16 13.08 4.87
C SER A 427 18.32 12.71 5.80
N THR A 428 19.43 12.20 5.24
CA THR A 428 20.63 11.79 5.99
C THR A 428 21.50 13.02 6.26
N PRO A 429 21.69 13.43 7.52
CA PRO A 429 22.41 14.64 7.88
C PRO A 429 23.92 14.39 7.86
N LEU A 430 24.50 14.34 6.66
CA LEU A 430 25.90 13.97 6.46
C LEU A 430 26.89 14.89 7.18
N ASN A 431 26.59 16.19 7.30
CA ASN A 431 27.44 17.13 8.03
C ASN A 431 27.50 16.75 9.52
N TYR A 432 26.33 16.59 10.14
CA TYR A 432 26.23 16.12 11.53
C TYR A 432 26.94 14.78 11.74
N ILE A 433 26.75 13.81 10.83
CA ILE A 433 27.38 12.49 10.91
C ILE A 433 28.91 12.58 10.86
N ASN A 434 29.45 13.37 9.93
CA ASN A 434 30.90 13.49 9.76
C ASN A 434 31.59 14.16 10.94
N GLU A 435 30.88 15.05 11.65
CA GLU A 435 31.42 15.79 12.78
C GLU A 435 31.27 15.04 14.10
N ASN A 436 30.21 14.26 14.28
CA ASN A 436 29.81 13.75 15.59
C ASN A 436 29.71 12.22 15.68
N CYS A 437 29.90 11.49 14.59
CA CYS A 437 29.60 10.06 14.57
C CYS A 437 30.70 9.22 13.90
N ALA A 438 30.84 7.98 14.37
CA ALA A 438 31.75 6.98 13.81
C ALA A 438 30.96 5.78 13.29
N ILE A 439 31.40 5.19 12.17
CA ILE A 439 30.81 3.94 11.67
C ILE A 439 31.18 2.81 12.62
N VAL A 440 30.17 2.12 13.14
CA VAL A 440 30.36 1.00 14.08
C VAL A 440 29.92 -0.34 13.51
N GLN A 441 29.03 -0.35 12.53
CA GLN A 441 28.54 -1.57 11.91
C GLN A 441 28.08 -1.33 10.48
N THR A 442 28.25 -2.35 9.63
CA THR A 442 27.75 -2.35 8.25
C THR A 442 27.07 -3.66 7.91
N TYR A 443 26.07 -3.60 7.05
CA TYR A 443 25.31 -4.76 6.61
C TYR A 443 25.13 -4.76 5.09
N PRO A 444 25.57 -5.81 4.38
CA PRO A 444 25.43 -5.87 2.94
C PRO A 444 23.97 -6.10 2.52
N VAL A 445 23.57 -5.47 1.42
CA VAL A 445 22.24 -5.60 0.83
C VAL A 445 22.34 -6.26 -0.55
N PHE A 446 21.82 -7.48 -0.64
CA PHE A 446 21.79 -8.27 -1.87
C PHE A 446 20.34 -8.25 -2.41
N ASN A 447 20.10 -7.59 -3.54
CA ASN A 447 18.79 -7.49 -4.22
C ASN A 447 17.82 -6.43 -3.67
N ASP A 448 18.25 -5.17 -3.63
CA ASP A 448 17.34 -4.06 -3.37
C ASP A 448 16.90 -3.33 -4.64
N LEU A 449 15.62 -2.98 -4.71
CA LEU A 449 15.03 -2.31 -5.87
C LEU A 449 15.54 -0.86 -6.06
N SER A 450 16.08 -0.23 -5.01
CA SER A 450 16.68 1.11 -5.13
C SER A 450 18.15 1.08 -5.59
N GLY A 451 18.74 -0.12 -5.73
CA GLY A 451 20.13 -0.30 -6.14
C GLY A 451 21.16 -0.09 -5.02
N ASN A 452 20.71 0.23 -3.80
CA ASN A 452 21.57 0.35 -2.64
C ASN A 452 22.15 -1.00 -2.22
N ASN A 453 23.43 -1.02 -1.85
CA ASN A 453 24.17 -2.24 -1.54
C ASN A 453 24.60 -2.35 -0.06
N ILE A 454 24.33 -1.34 0.77
CA ILE A 454 24.72 -1.34 2.17
C ILE A 454 23.71 -0.63 3.08
N VAL A 455 23.60 -1.13 4.31
CA VAL A 455 23.10 -0.38 5.47
C VAL A 455 24.27 -0.09 6.41
N VAL A 456 24.39 1.16 6.85
CA VAL A 456 25.46 1.64 7.73
C VAL A 456 24.84 2.09 9.05
N VAL A 457 25.50 1.73 10.15
CA VAL A 457 25.16 2.22 11.49
C VAL A 457 26.31 3.09 11.97
N TRP A 458 25.99 4.35 12.27
CA TRP A 458 26.89 5.27 12.94
C TRP A 458 26.50 5.37 14.42
N GLU A 459 27.49 5.33 15.29
CA GLU A 459 27.37 5.71 16.70
C GLU A 459 27.79 7.16 16.84
N CYS A 460 26.95 7.97 17.47
CA CYS A 460 27.23 9.39 17.67
C CYS A 460 27.64 9.66 19.11
N GLU A 461 28.61 10.56 19.29
CA GLU A 461 29.04 10.97 20.62
C GLU A 461 27.90 11.69 21.33
N THR A 462 27.54 11.18 22.52
CA THR A 462 26.70 11.92 23.44
C THR A 462 27.58 12.98 24.08
N ILE A 463 27.58 14.18 23.50
CA ILE A 463 28.23 15.33 24.13
C ILE A 463 27.47 15.58 25.43
N PHE A 464 28.02 15.09 26.55
CA PHE A 464 27.56 15.46 27.89
C PHE A 464 27.83 16.96 28.02
N SER A 465 26.77 17.76 27.91
CA SER A 465 26.81 19.19 28.22
C SER A 465 26.59 19.43 29.70
#